data_AF-A0A9E5JZM8-F1
#
_entry.id   AF-A0A9E5JZM8-F1
#
_cell.length_a   1.000
_cell.length_b   1.000
_cell.length_c   1.000
_cell.angle_alpha   90.00
_cell.angle_beta   90.00
_cell.angle_gamma   90.00
#
_symmetry.space_group_name_H-M   'P 1'
#
loop_
_entity.id
_entity.type
_entity.pdbx_description
1 polymer ?
#
loop_
_entity_poly.entity_id
_entity_poly.type
_entity_poly.pdbx_seq_one_letter_code
_entity_poly.pdbx_strand_id
1 'polypeptide(L)'
;NFSRELYCARNSIEDCYVLDRDGGFVSDFHSPLGIYTGWAKRSEGTKTTLGSSMQGEDLSSKWAGAMVSILDGKGAGQVRFMKSLEGDNVQTDEPWQVPLDETSFVSISKTLYRGLFVDNLVKDAGNAVSLWGGGVEMVVAGNRSERGGAFNQITLCHGDQFIPGMRAQFLDNVITEGLNWGASYVFPRGSLIGTYTYTPLYLERVIQKNKGQPLTAPDYHGPLAVDQIFRRNRIESAGNFYAGGMVGNILFEAGEVKHSRIGVDIRETGGRWDDSLLEGGPVDVLIRNNKMTDVSQPFSGDYLKNAKILR
;
A
#
# COMPACT_ATOMS: atom_id res chain seq x y z
N ASN A 1 18.84 -0.70 2.08
CA ASN A 1 17.68 -1.38 1.45
C ASN A 1 16.45 -1.50 2.35
N PHE A 2 16.58 -1.25 3.66
CA PHE A 2 15.46 -1.32 4.60
C PHE A 2 15.43 -0.01 5.38
N SER A 3 14.40 0.80 5.15
CA SER A 3 14.22 2.08 5.83
C SER A 3 13.29 1.87 7.02
N ARG A 4 13.73 2.30 8.20
CA ARG A 4 12.97 2.16 9.44
C ARG A 4 13.02 3.46 10.23
N GLU A 5 11.99 3.72 11.01
CA GLU A 5 11.99 4.79 12.02
C GLU A 5 12.28 6.16 11.40
N LEU A 6 11.58 6.46 10.29
CA LEU A 6 11.71 7.73 9.58
C LEU A 6 10.84 8.80 10.23
N TYR A 7 11.40 10.01 10.39
CA TYR A 7 10.66 11.18 10.82
C TYR A 7 10.88 12.33 9.83
N CYS A 8 9.85 12.66 9.07
CA CYS A 8 9.83 13.75 8.10
C CYS A 8 8.73 14.73 8.51
N ALA A 9 9.09 15.85 9.12
CA ALA A 9 8.09 16.79 9.61
C ALA A 9 8.43 18.26 9.39
N ARG A 10 7.38 19.06 9.19
CA ARG A 10 7.46 20.53 9.05
C ARG A 10 8.41 20.98 7.94
N ASN A 11 8.48 20.21 6.87
CA ASN A 11 9.21 20.59 5.66
C ASN A 11 8.27 21.31 4.68
N SER A 12 8.85 22.10 3.77
CA SER A 12 8.16 22.59 2.58
C SER A 12 8.85 22.07 1.33
N ILE A 13 8.07 21.57 0.38
CA ILE A 13 8.52 21.24 -0.98
C ILE A 13 7.66 22.03 -1.95
N GLU A 14 8.29 22.87 -2.76
CA GLU A 14 7.61 23.82 -3.64
C GLU A 14 8.24 23.83 -5.04
N ASP A 15 7.47 24.30 -6.02
CA ASP A 15 7.93 24.67 -7.37
C ASP A 15 8.61 23.54 -8.16
N CYS A 16 8.12 22.31 -8.01
CA CYS A 16 8.66 21.12 -8.67
C CYS A 16 8.02 20.85 -10.05
N TYR A 17 7.90 21.90 -10.88
CA TYR A 17 7.13 21.92 -12.14
C TYR A 17 7.63 20.99 -13.26
N VAL A 18 8.82 20.41 -13.12
CA VAL A 18 9.48 19.60 -14.18
C VAL A 18 9.86 18.20 -13.67
N LEU A 19 9.57 17.89 -12.41
CA LEU A 19 9.91 16.60 -11.82
C LEU A 19 8.84 15.54 -12.11
N ASP A 20 9.21 14.28 -11.88
CA ASP A 20 8.33 13.12 -11.98
C ASP A 20 7.12 13.26 -11.03
N ARG A 21 6.15 12.34 -11.13
CA ARG A 21 5.06 12.09 -10.16
C ARG A 21 5.50 12.22 -8.68
N ASP A 22 6.78 12.04 -8.41
CA ASP A 22 7.37 11.85 -7.10
C ASP A 22 7.95 13.14 -6.48
N GLY A 23 7.30 14.28 -6.75
CA GLY A 23 7.78 15.60 -6.30
C GLY A 23 7.71 15.88 -4.79
N GLY A 24 6.96 15.11 -3.99
CA GLY A 24 6.93 15.24 -2.54
C GLY A 24 7.71 14.13 -1.82
N PHE A 25 7.17 13.64 -0.69
CA PHE A 25 7.77 12.54 0.06
C PHE A 25 7.34 11.20 -0.52
N VAL A 26 8.20 10.59 -1.33
CA VAL A 26 7.88 9.32 -2.00
C VAL A 26 8.90 8.25 -1.62
N SER A 27 8.40 7.09 -1.19
CA SER A 27 9.21 5.87 -1.19
C SER A 27 9.13 5.24 -2.57
N ASP A 28 10.25 4.79 -3.14
CA ASP A 28 10.23 4.11 -4.44
C ASP A 28 11.04 2.82 -4.42
N PHE A 29 10.34 1.70 -4.26
CA PHE A 29 10.94 0.37 -4.29
C PHE A 29 10.92 -0.22 -5.70
N HIS A 30 12.10 -0.30 -6.30
CA HIS A 30 12.35 -1.01 -7.55
C HIS A 30 12.69 -2.50 -7.33
N SER A 31 12.49 -3.32 -8.36
CA SER A 31 12.83 -4.75 -8.36
C SER A 31 14.32 -5.01 -8.07
N PRO A 32 14.69 -6.11 -7.35
CA PRO A 32 13.80 -7.07 -6.70
C PRO A 32 13.08 -6.44 -5.50
N LEU A 33 11.80 -6.75 -5.35
CA LEU A 33 10.92 -6.31 -4.26
C LEU A 33 11.07 -7.16 -2.99
N GLY A 34 11.34 -8.46 -3.17
CA GLY A 34 11.46 -9.45 -2.09
C GLY A 34 12.23 -10.69 -2.50
N ILE A 35 12.33 -11.66 -1.59
CA ILE A 35 12.97 -12.96 -1.82
C ILE A 35 12.05 -14.15 -1.59
N TYR A 36 10.91 -13.93 -0.96
CA TYR A 36 9.94 -14.98 -0.72
C TYR A 36 8.53 -14.42 -0.65
N THR A 37 7.62 -15.12 -1.32
CA THR A 37 6.19 -14.95 -1.15
C THR A 37 5.53 -16.33 -1.24
N GLY A 38 4.86 -16.76 -0.18
CA GLY A 38 4.25 -18.08 -0.13
C GLY A 38 3.87 -18.52 1.27
N TRP A 39 3.46 -19.78 1.41
CA TRP A 39 2.97 -20.32 2.68
C TRP A 39 4.11 -20.71 3.62
N ALA A 40 3.94 -20.52 4.93
CA ALA A 40 4.80 -21.17 5.92
C ALA A 40 4.45 -22.66 6.04
N LYS A 41 5.30 -23.44 6.73
CA LYS A 41 4.96 -24.77 7.26
C LYS A 41 4.69 -24.70 8.75
N ARG A 42 5.56 -24.01 9.49
CA ARG A 42 5.47 -23.83 10.94
C ARG A 42 6.45 -22.77 11.43
N SER A 43 6.28 -22.33 12.68
CA SER A 43 7.35 -21.67 13.42
C SER A 43 7.51 -22.20 14.85
N GLU A 44 8.73 -22.15 15.36
CA GLU A 44 9.10 -22.51 16.72
C GLU A 44 10.17 -21.55 17.22
N GLY A 45 9.90 -20.85 18.33
CA GLY A 45 10.74 -19.74 18.77
C GLY A 45 10.92 -18.71 17.65
N THR A 46 12.17 -18.40 17.33
CA THR A 46 12.58 -17.48 16.25
C THR A 46 12.76 -18.15 14.89
N LYS A 47 12.56 -19.47 14.78
CA LYS A 47 12.75 -20.20 13.53
C LYS A 47 11.42 -20.35 12.81
N THR A 48 11.38 -19.94 11.55
CA THR A 48 10.23 -20.12 10.65
C THR A 48 10.65 -21.02 9.49
N THR A 49 9.93 -22.12 9.28
CA THR A 49 10.13 -23.00 8.13
C THR A 49 9.11 -22.63 7.05
N LEU A 50 9.60 -22.34 5.85
CA LEU A 50 8.82 -21.93 4.68
C LEU A 50 8.33 -23.13 3.87
N GLY A 51 7.31 -22.90 3.04
CA GLY A 51 6.74 -23.92 2.16
C GLY A 51 7.72 -24.43 1.10
N SER A 52 8.66 -23.59 0.69
CA SER A 52 9.67 -23.89 -0.32
C SER A 52 11.04 -23.33 0.08
N SER A 53 12.10 -24.02 -0.35
CA SER A 53 13.46 -23.55 -0.19
C SER A 53 13.73 -22.38 -1.12
N MET A 54 14.38 -21.34 -0.60
CA MET A 54 14.89 -20.26 -1.42
C MET A 54 16.22 -20.67 -2.08
N GLN A 55 16.39 -20.29 -3.35
CA GLN A 55 17.62 -20.53 -4.11
C GLN A 55 18.26 -19.20 -4.47
N GLY A 56 19.58 -19.10 -4.29
CA GLY A 56 20.35 -17.93 -4.69
C GLY A 56 21.61 -17.75 -3.84
N GLU A 57 22.67 -17.26 -4.46
CA GLU A 57 23.93 -16.96 -3.78
C GLU A 57 23.78 -15.72 -2.88
N ASP A 58 24.28 -15.84 -1.64
CA ASP A 58 24.35 -14.78 -0.64
C ASP A 58 22.98 -14.18 -0.23
N LEU A 59 21.87 -14.90 -0.40
CA LEU A 59 20.54 -14.39 -0.02
C LEU A 59 20.49 -13.97 1.44
N SER A 60 21.04 -14.79 2.35
CA SER A 60 21.03 -14.50 3.78
C SER A 60 21.74 -13.19 4.12
N SER A 61 22.90 -12.91 3.52
CA SER A 61 23.67 -11.69 3.84
C SER A 61 23.07 -10.45 3.16
N LYS A 62 22.60 -10.57 1.91
CA LYS A 62 21.98 -9.46 1.16
C LYS A 62 20.65 -9.01 1.75
N TRP A 63 19.91 -9.93 2.37
CA TRP A 63 18.56 -9.68 2.89
C TRP A 63 18.47 -9.70 4.42
N ALA A 64 19.59 -9.78 5.13
CA ALA A 64 19.59 -9.57 6.58
C ALA A 64 18.95 -8.20 6.90
N GLY A 65 17.91 -8.20 7.73
CA GLY A 65 17.09 -7.04 8.03
C GLY A 65 15.86 -6.85 7.12
N ALA A 66 15.60 -7.74 6.17
CA ALA A 66 14.34 -7.75 5.43
C ALA A 66 13.16 -7.98 6.37
N MET A 67 12.00 -7.41 6.03
CA MET A 67 10.77 -7.61 6.79
C MET A 67 10.14 -8.94 6.39
N VAL A 68 9.74 -9.71 7.38
CA VAL A 68 8.94 -10.93 7.26
C VAL A 68 7.53 -10.56 7.72
N SER A 69 6.57 -10.53 6.80
CA SER A 69 5.19 -10.13 7.06
C SER A 69 4.24 -11.29 6.87
N ILE A 70 3.24 -11.41 7.75
CA ILE A 70 2.18 -12.41 7.65
C ILE A 70 0.90 -11.73 7.18
N LEU A 71 0.48 -12.02 5.95
CA LEU A 71 -0.65 -11.36 5.29
C LEU A 71 -1.97 -12.09 5.50
N ASP A 72 -1.93 -13.39 5.73
CA ASP A 72 -3.14 -14.21 5.85
C ASP A 72 -2.89 -15.46 6.71
N GLY A 73 -4.00 -16.06 7.16
CA GLY A 73 -4.06 -17.23 8.01
C GLY A 73 -3.52 -17.02 9.42
N LYS A 74 -3.01 -18.08 10.03
CA LYS A 74 -2.60 -18.03 11.43
C LYS A 74 -1.45 -17.04 11.64
N GLY A 75 -1.66 -16.10 12.55
CA GLY A 75 -0.67 -15.07 12.86
C GLY A 75 -0.61 -13.92 11.86
N ALA A 76 -1.59 -13.79 10.96
CA ALA A 76 -1.79 -12.61 10.12
C ALA A 76 -1.74 -11.31 10.93
N GLY A 77 -1.17 -10.26 10.35
CA GLY A 77 -0.98 -8.97 11.02
C GLY A 77 0.40 -8.81 11.68
N GLN A 78 1.12 -9.91 11.91
CA GLN A 78 2.44 -9.86 12.54
C GLN A 78 3.56 -9.54 11.53
N VAL A 79 4.58 -8.83 12.02
CA VAL A 79 5.82 -8.55 11.29
C VAL A 79 7.03 -8.85 12.16
N ARG A 80 8.09 -9.39 11.55
CA ARG A 80 9.41 -9.64 12.14
C ARG A 80 10.50 -9.25 11.14
N PHE A 81 11.76 -9.33 11.56
CA PHE A 81 12.89 -9.06 10.68
C PHE A 81 13.81 -10.26 10.55
N MET A 82 14.20 -10.57 9.31
CA MET A 82 15.09 -11.67 9.03
C MET A 82 16.49 -11.38 9.58
N LYS A 83 17.06 -12.33 10.33
CA LYS A 83 18.46 -12.34 10.76
C LYS A 83 19.33 -13.18 9.85
N SER A 84 18.83 -14.36 9.48
CA SER A 84 19.50 -15.26 8.54
C SER A 84 18.51 -16.16 7.82
N LEU A 85 19.02 -16.79 6.76
CA LEU A 85 18.29 -17.73 5.93
C LEU A 85 19.18 -18.94 5.60
N GLU A 86 18.64 -20.14 5.79
CA GLU A 86 19.26 -21.40 5.38
C GLU A 86 18.20 -22.32 4.73
N GLY A 87 18.25 -22.43 3.40
CA GLY A 87 17.28 -23.23 2.63
C GLY A 87 15.86 -22.68 2.75
N ASP A 88 14.98 -23.42 3.44
CA ASP A 88 13.61 -23.00 3.77
C ASP A 88 13.47 -22.45 5.21
N ASN A 89 14.57 -22.26 5.93
CA ASN A 89 14.53 -21.82 7.32
C ASN A 89 14.97 -20.37 7.48
N VAL A 90 14.04 -19.54 7.90
CA VAL A 90 14.26 -18.13 8.22
C VAL A 90 14.40 -18.00 9.73
N GLN A 91 15.50 -17.40 10.15
CA GLN A 91 15.68 -16.96 11.52
C GLN A 91 15.17 -15.53 11.64
N THR A 92 14.17 -15.29 12.49
CA THR A 92 13.69 -13.94 12.82
C THR A 92 14.44 -13.37 14.01
N ASP A 93 14.31 -12.05 14.20
CA ASP A 93 14.83 -11.32 15.33
C ASP A 93 14.13 -11.64 16.66
N GLU A 94 12.83 -11.92 16.60
CA GLU A 94 12.01 -12.28 17.75
C GLU A 94 11.02 -13.41 17.42
N PRO A 95 10.58 -14.22 18.41
CA PRO A 95 9.51 -15.19 18.21
C PRO A 95 8.19 -14.54 17.78
N TRP A 96 7.38 -15.30 17.06
CA TRP A 96 6.00 -14.89 16.77
C TRP A 96 5.14 -14.94 18.04
N GLN A 97 4.27 -13.95 18.23
CA GLN A 97 3.28 -13.98 19.32
C GLN A 97 2.25 -15.07 19.08
N VAL A 98 1.83 -15.24 17.82
CA VAL A 98 1.03 -16.37 17.37
C VAL A 98 1.91 -17.22 16.45
N PRO A 99 2.30 -18.44 16.86
CA PRO A 99 3.08 -19.35 16.03
C PRO A 99 2.39 -19.62 14.69
N LEU A 100 3.19 -19.69 13.63
CA LEU A 100 2.75 -19.89 12.27
C LEU A 100 2.51 -21.37 12.00
N ASP A 101 1.69 -21.66 11.01
CA ASP A 101 1.42 -22.99 10.46
C ASP A 101 1.22 -22.93 8.94
N GLU A 102 0.78 -24.04 8.35
CA GLU A 102 0.57 -24.19 6.90
C GLU A 102 -0.49 -23.25 6.31
N THR A 103 -1.29 -22.58 7.15
CA THR A 103 -2.25 -21.56 6.70
C THR A 103 -1.63 -20.17 6.60
N SER A 104 -0.41 -19.96 7.09
CA SER A 104 0.18 -18.62 7.21
C SER A 104 0.80 -18.15 5.90
N PHE A 105 0.28 -17.08 5.29
CA PHE A 105 0.86 -16.52 4.07
C PHE A 105 1.94 -15.48 4.39
N VAL A 106 3.17 -15.73 3.93
CA VAL A 106 4.39 -14.99 4.28
C VAL A 106 4.93 -14.22 3.08
N SER A 107 5.35 -12.97 3.32
CA SER A 107 6.19 -12.20 2.41
C SER A 107 7.49 -11.81 3.11
N ILE A 108 8.62 -12.03 2.45
CA ILE A 108 9.95 -11.55 2.87
C ILE A 108 10.43 -10.53 1.85
N SER A 109 10.41 -9.26 2.24
CA SER A 109 10.53 -8.15 1.30
C SER A 109 11.30 -6.94 1.85
N LYS A 110 11.57 -5.99 0.94
CA LYS A 110 12.06 -4.66 1.31
C LYS A 110 11.08 -3.99 2.28
N THR A 111 11.57 -2.99 2.98
CA THR A 111 10.86 -2.47 4.15
C THR A 111 10.86 -0.96 4.16
N LEU A 112 9.67 -0.41 4.35
CA LEU A 112 9.42 0.88 4.95
C LEU A 112 8.63 0.64 6.24
N TYR A 113 9.26 0.86 7.40
CA TYR A 113 8.66 0.51 8.70
C TYR A 113 8.70 1.71 9.65
N ARG A 114 7.59 1.98 10.36
CA ARG A 114 7.50 3.04 11.37
C ARG A 114 7.94 4.40 10.83
N GLY A 115 7.23 4.91 9.83
CA GLY A 115 7.45 6.24 9.30
C GLY A 115 6.42 7.24 9.80
N LEU A 116 6.87 8.43 10.14
CA LEU A 116 6.06 9.58 10.52
C LEU A 116 6.29 10.72 9.51
N PHE A 117 5.24 11.05 8.75
CA PHE A 117 5.21 12.18 7.83
C PHE A 117 4.20 13.20 8.36
N VAL A 118 4.70 14.26 9.01
CA VAL A 118 3.87 15.11 9.88
C VAL A 118 4.00 16.60 9.55
N ASP A 119 2.87 17.28 9.36
CA ASP A 119 2.81 18.74 9.18
C ASP A 119 3.70 19.27 8.04
N ASN A 120 3.89 18.48 6.97
CA ASN A 120 4.63 18.95 5.79
C ASN A 120 3.71 19.71 4.84
N LEU A 121 4.28 20.68 4.13
CA LEU A 121 3.67 21.37 3.01
C LEU A 121 4.28 20.85 1.71
N VAL A 122 3.43 20.46 0.76
CA VAL A 122 3.81 20.20 -0.62
C VAL A 122 2.94 21.07 -1.51
N LYS A 123 3.58 21.88 -2.35
CA LYS A 123 2.90 22.84 -3.19
C LYS A 123 3.48 22.84 -4.59
N ASP A 124 2.62 22.89 -5.60
CA ASP A 124 3.04 23.01 -7.00
C ASP A 124 4.07 21.91 -7.39
N ALA A 125 3.75 20.67 -7.02
CA ALA A 125 4.62 19.49 -7.13
C ALA A 125 3.80 18.21 -7.42
N GLY A 126 4.48 17.07 -7.52
CA GLY A 126 3.86 15.74 -7.61
C GLY A 126 3.15 15.30 -6.32
N ASN A 127 3.08 14.00 -6.06
CA ASN A 127 2.44 13.44 -4.87
C ASN A 127 3.05 13.99 -3.57
N ALA A 128 2.19 14.39 -2.63
CA ALA A 128 2.64 15.00 -1.39
C ALA A 128 3.29 13.99 -0.44
N VAL A 129 2.60 12.88 -0.16
CA VAL A 129 3.19 11.71 0.51
C VAL A 129 2.70 10.45 -0.18
N SER A 130 3.60 9.74 -0.84
CA SER A 130 3.29 8.50 -1.56
C SER A 130 4.14 7.36 -1.03
N LEU A 131 3.51 6.45 -0.29
CA LEU A 131 4.14 5.24 0.23
C LEU A 131 4.12 4.17 -0.88
N TRP A 132 4.91 4.39 -1.92
CA TRP A 132 5.00 3.49 -3.06
C TRP A 132 5.92 2.31 -2.77
N GLY A 133 5.38 1.11 -2.98
CA GLY A 133 5.91 -0.12 -2.41
C GLY A 133 5.52 -0.30 -0.95
N GLY A 134 4.31 0.13 -0.58
CA GLY A 134 3.70 -0.14 0.71
C GLY A 134 4.34 0.61 1.87
N GLY A 135 4.29 -0.01 3.05
CA GLY A 135 4.73 0.58 4.30
C GLY A 135 3.97 0.01 5.48
N VAL A 136 4.66 -0.21 6.60
CA VAL A 136 4.08 -0.85 7.78
C VAL A 136 4.23 0.06 9.00
N GLU A 137 3.14 0.24 9.75
CA GLU A 137 3.07 1.15 10.90
C GLU A 137 3.37 2.61 10.52
N MET A 138 2.67 3.11 9.50
CA MET A 138 2.93 4.44 8.94
C MET A 138 1.92 5.45 9.48
N VAL A 139 2.37 6.68 9.75
CA VAL A 139 1.50 7.80 10.10
C VAL A 139 1.80 8.96 9.17
N VAL A 140 0.79 9.38 8.42
CA VAL A 140 0.80 10.55 7.55
C VAL A 140 -0.22 11.52 8.12
N ALA A 141 0.22 12.54 8.84
CA ALA A 141 -0.67 13.39 9.63
C ALA A 141 -0.46 14.89 9.45
N GLY A 142 -1.54 15.67 9.39
CA GLY A 142 -1.48 17.15 9.37
C GLY A 142 -0.82 17.76 8.13
N ASN A 143 -0.51 16.94 7.10
CA ASN A 143 0.17 17.44 5.91
C ASN A 143 -0.80 18.22 5.01
N ARG A 144 -0.26 19.15 4.23
CA ARG A 144 -1.00 19.96 3.27
C ARG A 144 -0.44 19.80 1.85
N SER A 145 -1.34 19.57 0.90
CA SER A 145 -1.07 19.53 -0.53
C SER A 145 -1.81 20.69 -1.22
N GLU A 146 -1.08 21.60 -1.85
CA GLU A 146 -1.63 22.76 -2.58
C GLU A 146 -1.24 22.71 -4.05
N ARG A 147 -2.19 22.42 -4.95
CA ARG A 147 -1.88 22.12 -6.37
C ARG A 147 -0.77 21.07 -6.45
N GLY A 148 -0.91 20.06 -5.60
CA GLY A 148 -0.02 18.93 -5.44
C GLY A 148 -0.79 17.63 -5.52
N GLY A 149 -0.07 16.53 -5.58
CA GLY A 149 -0.63 15.20 -5.69
C GLY A 149 -1.09 14.59 -4.36
N ALA A 150 -1.17 13.27 -4.35
CA ALA A 150 -1.92 12.49 -3.38
C ALA A 150 -1.23 12.31 -2.02
N PHE A 151 -2.03 11.92 -1.02
CA PHE A 151 -1.58 11.27 0.20
C PHE A 151 -2.01 9.80 0.12
N ASN A 152 -1.09 8.89 -0.19
CA ASN A 152 -1.49 7.52 -0.45
C ASN A 152 -0.49 6.45 0.01
N GLN A 153 -1.03 5.24 0.13
CA GLN A 153 -0.25 4.02 0.21
C GLN A 153 -0.49 3.18 -1.03
N ILE A 154 0.60 2.72 -1.65
CA ILE A 154 0.55 1.96 -2.89
C ILE A 154 1.35 0.68 -2.73
N THR A 155 0.65 -0.44 -2.59
CA THR A 155 1.28 -1.77 -2.50
C THR A 155 1.62 -2.31 -3.88
N LEU A 156 2.67 -3.14 -3.95
CA LEU A 156 3.22 -3.60 -5.22
C LEU A 156 3.31 -5.12 -5.26
N CYS A 157 3.07 -5.64 -6.46
CA CYS A 157 3.43 -6.98 -6.87
C CYS A 157 4.28 -6.87 -8.14
N HIS A 158 5.37 -7.63 -8.21
CA HIS A 158 6.20 -7.75 -9.41
C HIS A 158 6.80 -9.15 -9.46
N GLY A 159 6.50 -9.92 -10.51
CA GLY A 159 6.84 -11.33 -10.55
C GLY A 159 6.14 -12.09 -9.40
N ASP A 160 6.92 -12.87 -8.66
CA ASP A 160 6.51 -13.62 -7.47
C ASP A 160 6.74 -12.85 -6.15
N GLN A 161 7.00 -11.53 -6.22
CA GLN A 161 7.45 -10.75 -5.06
C GLN A 161 6.43 -9.68 -4.67
N PHE A 162 6.04 -9.68 -3.39
CA PHE A 162 5.09 -8.71 -2.84
C PHE A 162 5.79 -7.73 -1.91
N ILE A 163 5.33 -6.47 -1.93
CA ILE A 163 5.57 -5.55 -0.81
C ILE A 163 4.23 -5.15 -0.23
N PRO A 164 3.91 -5.64 0.98
CA PRO A 164 2.65 -5.33 1.61
C PRO A 164 2.68 -3.95 2.27
N GLY A 165 1.50 -3.48 2.66
CA GLY A 165 1.39 -2.33 3.54
C GLY A 165 0.34 -2.56 4.61
N MET A 166 0.66 -2.23 5.85
CA MET A 166 -0.12 -2.66 7.00
C MET A 166 -0.18 -1.54 8.03
N ARG A 167 -1.35 -1.32 8.65
CA ARG A 167 -1.47 -0.43 9.82
C ARG A 167 -1.01 0.99 9.50
N ALA A 168 -1.42 1.53 8.36
CA ALA A 168 -1.13 2.92 8.00
C ALA A 168 -2.31 3.84 8.31
N GLN A 169 -1.98 5.03 8.78
CA GLN A 169 -2.93 6.03 9.23
C GLN A 169 -2.68 7.35 8.52
N PHE A 170 -3.72 7.86 7.88
CA PHE A 170 -3.78 9.16 7.24
C PHE A 170 -4.74 10.03 8.03
N LEU A 171 -4.21 11.01 8.75
CA LEU A 171 -4.95 11.77 9.77
C LEU A 171 -4.87 13.26 9.50
N ASP A 172 -6.00 13.97 9.51
CA ASP A 172 -5.99 15.45 9.51
C ASP A 172 -5.23 16.10 8.32
N ASN A 173 -5.02 15.37 7.22
CA ASN A 173 -4.34 15.91 6.03
C ASN A 173 -5.31 16.74 5.19
N VAL A 174 -4.78 17.72 4.46
CA VAL A 174 -5.57 18.65 3.64
C VAL A 174 -5.05 18.69 2.21
N ILE A 175 -5.94 18.43 1.25
CA ILE A 175 -5.75 18.78 -0.16
C ILE A 175 -6.58 20.05 -0.42
N THR A 176 -5.93 21.17 -0.72
CA THR A 176 -6.65 22.43 -1.02
C THR A 176 -7.12 22.48 -2.48
N GLU A 177 -6.25 22.04 -3.39
CA GLU A 177 -6.51 21.97 -4.82
C GLU A 177 -5.99 20.63 -5.34
N GLY A 178 -6.90 19.69 -5.62
CA GLY A 178 -6.59 18.33 -6.04
C GLY A 178 -6.10 18.19 -7.48
N LEU A 179 -5.27 19.09 -7.96
CA LEU A 179 -4.67 19.02 -9.30
C LEU A 179 -3.21 18.58 -9.17
N ASN A 180 -2.91 17.37 -9.67
CA ASN A 180 -1.56 16.82 -9.63
C ASN A 180 -0.71 17.27 -10.84
N TRP A 181 0.55 17.64 -10.61
CA TRP A 181 1.54 18.01 -11.62
C TRP A 181 2.68 16.98 -11.67
N GLY A 182 3.13 16.56 -12.87
CA GLY A 182 4.31 15.70 -13.01
C GLY A 182 4.47 15.02 -14.38
N ALA A 183 5.72 14.77 -14.79
CA ALA A 183 6.09 14.35 -16.15
C ALA A 183 5.49 13.00 -16.62
N SER A 184 5.14 12.10 -15.69
CA SER A 184 4.54 10.80 -16.02
C SER A 184 3.06 10.85 -16.44
N TYR A 185 2.42 12.02 -16.32
CA TYR A 185 1.03 12.21 -16.72
C TYR A 185 0.89 13.48 -17.56
N VAL A 186 0.65 13.32 -18.87
CA VAL A 186 0.42 14.44 -19.80
C VAL A 186 -0.91 15.19 -19.51
N PHE A 187 -1.65 14.81 -18.46
CA PHE A 187 -2.93 15.42 -18.07
C PHE A 187 -3.08 15.53 -16.55
N PRO A 188 -3.66 16.64 -16.05
CA PRO A 188 -4.00 16.77 -14.64
C PRO A 188 -5.02 15.68 -14.25
N ARG A 189 -4.73 14.95 -13.18
CA ARG A 189 -5.67 14.02 -12.54
C ARG A 189 -6.12 14.60 -11.22
N GLY A 190 -7.34 14.23 -10.84
CA GLY A 190 -7.81 14.48 -9.48
C GLY A 190 -6.87 13.82 -8.48
N SER A 191 -6.54 14.54 -7.42
CA SER A 191 -5.73 14.04 -6.32
C SER A 191 -6.58 13.15 -5.40
N LEU A 192 -5.93 12.34 -4.58
CA LEU A 192 -6.63 11.42 -3.69
C LEU A 192 -5.97 11.32 -2.32
N ILE A 193 -6.79 10.91 -1.35
CA ILE A 193 -6.30 10.40 -0.07
C ILE A 193 -6.80 8.97 0.05
N GLY A 194 -5.89 7.98 0.05
CA GLY A 194 -6.33 6.60 -0.13
C GLY A 194 -5.26 5.54 -0.16
N THR A 195 -5.68 4.31 -0.44
CA THR A 195 -4.81 3.14 -0.57
C THR A 195 -5.19 2.34 -1.79
N TYR A 196 -4.20 1.78 -2.48
CA TYR A 196 -4.48 0.83 -3.56
C TYR A 196 -3.31 -0.10 -3.85
N THR A 197 -3.61 -1.23 -4.48
CA THR A 197 -2.59 -2.10 -5.05
C THR A 197 -2.31 -1.68 -6.49
N TYR A 198 -1.04 -1.43 -6.85
CA TYR A 198 -0.69 -0.98 -8.20
C TYR A 198 -0.86 -2.10 -9.22
N THR A 199 -0.11 -3.21 -9.14
CA THR A 199 -0.12 -4.29 -10.13
C THR A 199 -1.01 -5.44 -9.68
N PRO A 200 -1.91 -5.98 -10.54
CA PRO A 200 -2.67 -7.19 -10.24
C PRO A 200 -1.72 -8.37 -10.05
N LEU A 201 -1.85 -9.14 -8.97
CA LEU A 201 -1.15 -10.42 -8.83
C LEU A 201 -1.46 -11.38 -10.00
N TYR A 202 -2.73 -11.41 -10.41
CA TYR A 202 -3.24 -12.29 -11.47
C TYR A 202 -2.70 -11.94 -12.85
N LEU A 203 -2.28 -10.68 -13.06
CA LEU A 203 -1.64 -10.29 -14.30
C LEU A 203 -0.36 -11.10 -14.52
N GLU A 204 0.43 -11.36 -13.48
CA GLU A 204 1.65 -12.15 -13.63
C GLU A 204 1.32 -13.61 -13.99
N ARG A 205 0.33 -14.20 -13.32
CA ARG A 205 -0.15 -15.56 -13.63
C ARG A 205 -0.66 -15.67 -15.06
N VAL A 206 -1.43 -14.69 -15.52
CA VAL A 206 -1.95 -14.61 -16.90
C VAL A 206 -0.80 -14.41 -17.89
N ILE A 207 0.17 -13.55 -17.60
CA ILE A 207 1.36 -13.34 -18.43
C ILE A 207 2.17 -14.63 -18.56
N GLN A 208 2.42 -15.33 -17.44
CA GLN A 208 3.15 -16.60 -17.42
C GLN A 208 2.42 -17.65 -18.26
N LYS A 209 1.10 -17.79 -18.07
CA LYS A 209 0.25 -18.70 -18.86
C LYS A 209 0.28 -18.37 -20.35
N ASN A 210 0.09 -17.10 -20.72
CA ASN A 210 0.07 -16.66 -22.13
C ASN A 210 1.43 -16.81 -22.82
N LYS A 211 2.53 -16.73 -22.06
CA LYS A 211 3.89 -16.96 -22.55
C LYS A 211 4.32 -18.44 -22.51
N GLY A 212 3.48 -19.35 -22.01
CA GLY A 212 3.86 -20.75 -21.78
C GLY A 212 4.99 -20.92 -20.74
N GLN A 213 5.16 -19.96 -19.84
CA GLN A 213 6.15 -19.99 -18.77
C GLN A 213 5.61 -20.77 -17.56
N PRO A 214 6.48 -21.37 -16.72
CA PRO A 214 6.06 -21.97 -15.46
C PRO A 214 5.32 -20.96 -14.58
N LEU A 215 4.22 -21.41 -13.97
CA LEU A 215 3.44 -20.59 -13.05
C LEU A 215 4.16 -20.52 -11.70
N THR A 216 4.88 -19.44 -11.44
CA THR A 216 5.64 -19.23 -10.20
C THR A 216 4.97 -18.25 -9.24
N ALA A 217 4.11 -17.36 -9.74
CA ALA A 217 3.38 -16.43 -8.89
C ALA A 217 2.45 -17.20 -7.93
N PRO A 218 2.41 -16.86 -6.63
CA PRO A 218 1.63 -17.61 -5.64
C PRO A 218 0.12 -17.44 -5.86
N ASP A 219 -0.65 -18.41 -5.38
CA ASP A 219 -2.12 -18.42 -5.46
C ASP A 219 -2.69 -17.70 -4.23
N TYR A 220 -2.73 -16.37 -4.29
CA TYR A 220 -3.09 -15.53 -3.14
C TYR A 220 -4.20 -14.54 -3.49
N HIS A 221 -5.39 -14.72 -2.90
CA HIS A 221 -6.57 -13.89 -3.18
C HIS A 221 -6.85 -12.84 -2.11
N GLY A 222 -6.01 -12.76 -1.07
CA GLY A 222 -6.19 -11.82 0.04
C GLY A 222 -5.68 -10.41 -0.27
N PRO A 223 -5.93 -9.46 0.63
CA PRO A 223 -5.47 -8.07 0.49
C PRO A 223 -3.94 -7.92 0.66
N LEU A 224 -3.31 -7.09 -0.17
CA LEU A 224 -1.90 -6.71 -0.03
C LEU A 224 -1.71 -5.47 0.84
N ALA A 225 -2.74 -4.63 0.98
CA ALA A 225 -2.79 -3.57 1.97
C ALA A 225 -3.87 -3.85 3.01
N VAL A 226 -3.54 -3.83 4.29
CA VAL A 226 -4.50 -4.08 5.38
C VAL A 226 -4.42 -3.04 6.51
N ASP A 227 -5.50 -2.92 7.26
CA ASP A 227 -5.66 -2.09 8.46
C ASP A 227 -5.33 -0.61 8.19
N GLN A 228 -6.14 0.00 7.33
CA GLN A 228 -5.91 1.34 6.80
C GLN A 228 -6.92 2.32 7.39
N ILE A 229 -6.45 3.40 8.02
CA ILE A 229 -7.31 4.42 8.63
C ILE A 229 -7.12 5.76 7.92
N PHE A 230 -8.20 6.31 7.43
CA PHE A 230 -8.29 7.64 6.83
C PHE A 230 -9.28 8.46 7.66
N ARG A 231 -8.79 9.30 8.56
CA ARG A 231 -9.63 10.00 9.52
C ARG A 231 -9.41 11.51 9.51
N ARG A 232 -10.50 12.29 9.51
CA ARG A 232 -10.48 13.77 9.57
C ARG A 232 -9.67 14.44 8.47
N ASN A 233 -9.39 13.73 7.38
CA ASN A 233 -8.77 14.34 6.21
C ASN A 233 -9.78 15.25 5.49
N ARG A 234 -9.29 16.27 4.79
CA ARG A 234 -10.12 17.25 4.09
C ARG A 234 -9.63 17.42 2.66
N ILE A 235 -10.55 17.43 1.72
CA ILE A 235 -10.31 17.70 0.30
C ILE A 235 -11.22 18.87 -0.07
N GLU A 236 -10.64 20.03 -0.36
CA GLU A 236 -11.40 21.25 -0.62
C GLU A 236 -11.88 21.33 -2.08
N SER A 237 -11.17 20.70 -3.02
CA SER A 237 -11.60 20.61 -4.43
C SER A 237 -10.84 19.53 -5.22
N ALA A 238 -11.44 19.08 -6.33
CA ALA A 238 -10.81 18.28 -7.37
C ALA A 238 -10.12 16.98 -6.91
N GLY A 239 -10.59 16.36 -5.82
CA GLY A 239 -10.06 15.08 -5.35
C GLY A 239 -11.10 14.22 -4.62
N ASN A 240 -10.69 13.02 -4.20
CA ASN A 240 -11.58 12.07 -3.53
C ASN A 240 -10.84 11.20 -2.50
N PHE A 241 -11.60 10.59 -1.59
CA PHE A 241 -11.14 9.41 -0.86
C PHE A 241 -11.17 8.19 -1.78
N TYR A 242 -10.17 7.32 -1.66
CA TYR A 242 -9.99 6.22 -2.61
C TYR A 242 -9.53 4.91 -1.95
N ALA A 243 -10.18 3.81 -2.33
CA ALA A 243 -9.67 2.47 -2.11
C ALA A 243 -9.79 1.65 -3.40
N GLY A 244 -8.71 0.98 -3.81
CA GLY A 244 -8.68 0.24 -5.07
C GLY A 244 -7.82 -1.02 -5.06
N GLY A 245 -8.22 -2.05 -5.80
CA GLY A 245 -7.46 -3.31 -5.89
C GLY A 245 -7.51 -4.15 -4.62
N MET A 246 -6.48 -4.97 -4.42
CA MET A 246 -6.38 -5.93 -3.31
C MET A 246 -6.04 -5.23 -1.99
N VAL A 247 -7.04 -4.60 -1.37
CA VAL A 247 -6.91 -3.86 -0.11
C VAL A 247 -8.03 -4.24 0.86
N GLY A 248 -7.77 -4.23 2.18
CA GLY A 248 -8.69 -4.73 3.19
C GLY A 248 -8.67 -3.94 4.49
N ASN A 249 -9.72 -4.10 5.31
CA ASN A 249 -9.87 -3.44 6.62
C ASN A 249 -9.66 -1.93 6.55
N ILE A 250 -10.56 -1.24 5.85
CA ILE A 250 -10.40 0.18 5.51
C ILE A 250 -11.44 1.02 6.26
N LEU A 251 -11.00 2.09 6.89
CA LEU A 251 -11.87 3.07 7.54
C LEU A 251 -11.70 4.45 6.91
N PHE A 252 -12.76 4.98 6.30
CA PHE A 252 -12.89 6.41 6.00
C PHE A 252 -13.83 7.06 7.02
N GLU A 253 -13.31 7.93 7.87
CA GLU A 253 -14.08 8.49 8.98
C GLU A 253 -13.90 9.99 9.18
N ALA A 254 -15.02 10.69 9.43
CA ALA A 254 -15.01 12.09 9.87
C ALA A 254 -14.25 13.04 8.93
N GLY A 255 -14.06 12.65 7.67
CA GLY A 255 -13.43 13.46 6.64
C GLY A 255 -14.43 14.37 5.95
N GLU A 256 -13.91 15.31 5.17
CA GLU A 256 -14.72 16.24 4.38
C GLU A 256 -14.22 16.27 2.94
N VAL A 257 -15.13 16.16 1.97
CA VAL A 257 -14.84 16.39 0.56
C VAL A 257 -15.75 17.50 0.03
N LYS A 258 -15.18 18.46 -0.68
CA LYS A 258 -15.91 19.57 -1.30
C LYS A 258 -15.55 19.75 -2.76
N HIS A 259 -16.46 20.37 -3.52
CA HIS A 259 -16.22 20.87 -4.89
C HIS A 259 -15.50 19.84 -5.77
N SER A 260 -15.98 18.60 -5.71
CA SER A 260 -15.39 17.44 -6.35
C SER A 260 -16.43 16.66 -7.10
N ARG A 261 -16.01 15.97 -8.17
CA ARG A 261 -16.90 15.06 -8.88
C ARG A 261 -17.30 13.88 -7.99
N ILE A 262 -16.35 13.29 -7.26
CA ILE A 262 -16.55 12.08 -6.45
C ILE A 262 -16.11 12.37 -5.00
N GLY A 263 -16.86 11.85 -4.02
CA GLY A 263 -16.53 11.93 -2.59
C GLY A 263 -15.63 10.77 -2.15
N VAL A 264 -16.17 9.56 -2.12
CA VAL A 264 -15.42 8.30 -1.92
C VAL A 264 -15.58 7.41 -3.14
N ASP A 265 -14.48 6.86 -3.65
CA ASP A 265 -14.45 5.96 -4.80
C ASP A 265 -13.83 4.61 -4.38
N ILE A 266 -14.59 3.53 -4.53
CA ILE A 266 -14.20 2.17 -4.13
C ILE A 266 -14.21 1.27 -5.36
N ARG A 267 -13.03 0.87 -5.84
CA ARG A 267 -12.89 0.18 -7.14
C ARG A 267 -12.23 -1.18 -7.07
N GLU A 268 -12.66 -2.08 -7.95
CA GLU A 268 -11.91 -3.31 -8.24
C GLU A 268 -10.48 -2.97 -8.69
N THR A 269 -10.34 -1.91 -9.48
CA THR A 269 -9.05 -1.44 -9.97
C THR A 269 -8.34 -0.58 -8.96
N GLY A 270 -7.01 -0.75 -8.90
CA GLY A 270 -6.11 0.11 -8.13
C GLY A 270 -5.31 1.03 -9.04
N GLY A 271 -4.23 0.51 -9.62
CA GLY A 271 -3.30 1.25 -10.47
C GLY A 271 -3.71 1.41 -11.94
N ARG A 272 -2.71 1.53 -12.83
CA ARG A 272 -2.86 1.84 -14.27
C ARG A 272 -3.32 0.66 -15.14
N TRP A 273 -3.67 -0.48 -14.55
CA TRP A 273 -3.80 -1.73 -15.31
C TRP A 273 -5.23 -2.02 -15.71
N ASP A 274 -5.34 -2.81 -16.79
CA ASP A 274 -6.60 -3.22 -17.43
C ASP A 274 -7.52 -3.95 -16.43
N ASP A 275 -8.73 -3.42 -16.31
CA ASP A 275 -9.83 -3.91 -15.46
C ASP A 275 -10.17 -5.38 -15.71
N SER A 276 -9.85 -5.94 -16.89
CA SER A 276 -10.17 -7.32 -17.28
C SER A 276 -9.30 -8.42 -16.66
N LEU A 277 -8.24 -8.05 -15.91
CA LEU A 277 -7.23 -8.99 -15.40
C LEU A 277 -7.10 -8.99 -13.86
N LEU A 278 -8.00 -8.28 -13.18
CA LEU A 278 -8.07 -8.24 -11.73
C LEU A 278 -9.07 -9.28 -11.22
N GLU A 279 -8.62 -10.14 -10.31
CA GLU A 279 -9.53 -10.96 -9.50
C GLU A 279 -9.52 -10.38 -8.08
N GLY A 280 -10.67 -9.84 -7.67
CA GLY A 280 -10.88 -9.28 -6.33
C GLY A 280 -10.69 -7.78 -6.25
N GLY A 281 -11.17 -7.19 -5.16
CA GLY A 281 -11.13 -5.76 -4.90
C GLY A 281 -11.19 -5.46 -3.41
N PRO A 282 -11.48 -4.20 -3.03
CA PRO A 282 -11.51 -3.79 -1.64
C PRO A 282 -12.48 -4.62 -0.78
N VAL A 283 -12.02 -5.10 0.37
CA VAL A 283 -12.82 -5.84 1.35
C VAL A 283 -12.86 -5.11 2.70
N ASP A 284 -13.91 -5.35 3.48
CA ASP A 284 -14.08 -4.79 4.83
C ASP A 284 -13.90 -3.27 4.89
N VAL A 285 -14.62 -2.57 4.01
CA VAL A 285 -14.60 -1.11 3.92
C VAL A 285 -15.72 -0.50 4.75
N LEU A 286 -15.36 0.34 5.72
CA LEU A 286 -16.28 1.15 6.51
C LEU A 286 -16.12 2.63 6.18
N ILE A 287 -17.22 3.26 5.75
CA ILE A 287 -17.29 4.68 5.48
C ILE A 287 -18.27 5.28 6.49
N ARG A 288 -17.83 6.20 7.34
CA ARG A 288 -18.73 6.81 8.34
C ARG A 288 -18.48 8.27 8.68
N ASN A 289 -19.54 9.01 8.98
CA ASN A 289 -19.48 10.39 9.45
C ASN A 289 -18.71 11.34 8.52
N ASN A 290 -18.63 11.04 7.21
CA ASN A 290 -17.95 11.90 6.25
C ASN A 290 -18.92 12.95 5.69
N LYS A 291 -18.45 14.19 5.55
CA LYS A 291 -19.24 15.30 5.02
C LYS A 291 -18.90 15.53 3.55
N MET A 292 -19.94 15.60 2.72
CA MET A 292 -19.83 15.86 1.29
C MET A 292 -20.54 17.19 0.99
N THR A 293 -19.82 18.18 0.48
CA THR A 293 -20.36 19.52 0.18
C THR A 293 -20.15 19.85 -1.29
N ASP A 294 -21.22 20.05 -2.07
CA ASP A 294 -21.10 20.29 -3.51
C ASP A 294 -20.27 19.19 -4.22
N VAL A 295 -20.64 17.93 -3.95
CA VAL A 295 -20.03 16.74 -4.55
C VAL A 295 -21.05 16.06 -5.43
N SER A 296 -20.76 15.93 -6.73
CA SER A 296 -21.74 15.42 -7.71
C SER A 296 -22.09 13.95 -7.48
N GLN A 297 -21.11 13.13 -7.08
CA GLN A 297 -21.27 11.71 -6.74
C GLN A 297 -20.62 11.44 -5.37
N PRO A 298 -21.37 11.58 -4.25
CA PRO A 298 -20.82 11.40 -2.91
C PRO A 298 -20.10 10.06 -2.70
N PHE A 299 -20.60 9.00 -3.31
CA PHE A 299 -20.02 7.66 -3.29
C PHE A 299 -20.06 7.06 -4.70
N SER A 300 -18.98 6.44 -5.14
CA SER A 300 -18.84 5.85 -6.48
C SER A 300 -17.94 4.60 -6.46
N GLY A 301 -17.81 3.97 -7.63
CA GLY A 301 -16.97 2.79 -7.87
C GLY A 301 -17.76 1.48 -7.97
N ASP A 302 -17.24 0.54 -8.76
CA ASP A 302 -17.83 -0.78 -9.05
C ASP A 302 -17.80 -1.76 -7.87
N TYR A 303 -16.92 -1.50 -6.89
CA TYR A 303 -16.80 -2.26 -5.65
C TYR A 303 -17.50 -1.60 -4.45
N LEU A 304 -18.19 -0.47 -4.65
CA LEU A 304 -18.90 0.23 -3.58
C LEU A 304 -19.91 -0.66 -2.83
N LYS A 305 -20.50 -1.64 -3.52
CA LYS A 305 -21.43 -2.63 -2.94
C LYS A 305 -20.84 -3.43 -1.75
N ASN A 306 -19.51 -3.51 -1.66
CA ASN A 306 -18.79 -4.21 -0.59
C ASN A 306 -18.43 -3.27 0.58
N ALA A 307 -18.80 -1.99 0.51
CA ALA A 307 -18.58 -1.02 1.58
C ALA A 307 -19.84 -0.85 2.45
N LYS A 308 -19.62 -0.73 3.76
CA LYS A 308 -20.65 -0.34 4.72
C LYS A 308 -20.60 1.18 4.92
N ILE A 309 -21.70 1.85 4.60
CA ILE A 309 -21.82 3.31 4.74
C ILE A 309 -22.73 3.65 5.92
N LEU A 310 -22.19 4.36 6.91
CA LEU A 310 -22.93 4.90 8.06
C LEU A 310 -22.94 6.42 7.98
N ARG A 311 -24.13 7.01 7.99
CA ARG A 311 -24.28 8.47 7.87
C ARG A 311 -24.23 9.15 9.23
#